data_AF-A0A355UDB7-F1
#
_entry.id   AF-A0A355UDB7-F1
#
_cell.length_a   1.000
_cell.length_b   1.000
_cell.length_c   1.000
_cell.angle_alpha   90.00
_cell.angle_beta   90.00
_cell.angle_gamma   90.00
#
_symmetry.space_group_name_H-M   'P 1'
#
loop_
_entity.id
_entity.type
_entity.pdbx_description
1 polymer ?
#
loop_
_entity_poly.entity_id
_entity_poly.type
_entity_poly.pdbx_seq_one_letter_code
_entity_poly.pdbx_strand_id
1 'polypeptide(L)'
;CWKIFDYDKINSITKITKIILLYEFGLYSDEIYGQIKIPASKERKPIDVVYDILKQNEHPMHLMEIFSEFKRHLPKHKYTLENNPSKLRPSLHKHEDITFVNRKSVYTLKEWKHIPKGTIRNKIVEFLDKRDIPQSVESITEYVNLFFQTTQKNVHSSMHSGKYFVQFKGNLFGLKSKQYSSDFGKMKQSESQRKTFEQRLNDLELFIVENDHFPFSTSESDDETSLYRWWALIEQGRKKLSENQQKEVVRIQREYAEYKINKDTHKWNLTYNKIKVFILSNKRLPSAKGEEESLYTCLNKIKNDFYDDRLTEEQRRKYIELVKLI
;
A
#
# COMPACT_ATOMS: atom_id res chain seq x y z
N CYS A 1 -0.18 1.04 -81.38
CA CYS A 1 -0.74 2.35 -80.99
C CYS A 1 0.24 3.06 -80.07
N TRP A 2 1.06 3.98 -80.59
CA TRP A 2 1.90 4.84 -79.77
C TRP A 2 0.99 5.87 -79.10
N LYS A 3 0.86 5.85 -77.77
CA LYS A 3 0.19 6.94 -77.06
C LYS A 3 1.03 8.19 -77.29
N ILE A 4 0.46 9.17 -77.99
CA ILE A 4 1.06 10.50 -78.13
C ILE A 4 1.03 11.11 -76.73
N PHE A 5 2.18 11.08 -76.06
CA PHE A 5 2.35 11.75 -74.77
C PHE A 5 2.61 13.22 -75.02
N ASP A 6 1.78 14.07 -74.42
CA ASP A 6 1.97 15.50 -74.39
C ASP A 6 3.09 15.82 -73.38
N TYR A 7 4.31 15.89 -73.90
CA TYR A 7 5.51 16.15 -73.11
C TYR A 7 5.50 17.54 -72.46
N ASP A 8 4.84 18.52 -73.06
CA ASP A 8 4.74 19.88 -72.51
C ASP A 8 3.86 19.90 -71.26
N LYS A 9 2.76 19.14 -71.29
CA LYS A 9 1.90 18.96 -70.12
C LYS A 9 2.60 18.21 -68.99
N ILE A 10 3.37 17.17 -69.32
CA ILE A 10 4.15 16.41 -68.32
C ILE A 10 5.24 17.29 -67.69
N ASN A 11 5.93 18.08 -68.49
CA ASN A 11 6.96 19.01 -68.00
C ASN A 11 6.36 20.09 -67.09
N SER A 12 5.18 20.60 -67.44
CA SER A 12 4.44 21.57 -66.62
C SER A 12 4.03 20.98 -65.27
N ILE A 13 3.49 19.76 -65.26
CA ILE A 13 3.15 19.04 -64.03
C ILE A 13 4.41 18.81 -63.18
N THR A 14 5.49 18.33 -63.78
CA THR A 14 6.77 18.07 -63.08
C THR A 14 7.31 19.34 -62.42
N LYS A 15 7.23 20.49 -63.09
CA LYS A 15 7.67 21.78 -62.55
C LYS A 15 6.84 22.19 -61.34
N ILE A 16 5.51 22.07 -61.41
CA ILE A 16 4.62 22.40 -60.29
C ILE A 16 4.88 21.46 -59.10
N THR A 17 5.03 20.16 -59.35
CA THR A 17 5.31 19.18 -58.29
C THR A 17 6.66 19.46 -57.61
N LYS A 18 7.70 19.84 -58.35
CA LYS A 18 9.00 20.25 -57.77
C LYS A 18 8.87 21.48 -56.86
N ILE A 19 8.07 22.46 -57.26
CA ILE A 19 7.79 23.66 -56.45
C ILE A 19 7.09 23.28 -55.15
N ILE A 20 6.03 22.45 -55.21
CA ILE A 20 5.30 21.99 -54.03
C ILE A 20 6.24 21.22 -53.08
N LEU A 21 7.02 20.28 -53.60
CA LEU A 21 7.97 19.49 -52.80
C LEU A 21 9.00 20.38 -52.08
N LEU A 22 9.49 21.43 -52.75
CA LEU A 22 10.46 22.34 -52.16
C LEU A 22 9.82 23.24 -51.10
N TYR A 23 8.71 23.91 -51.42
CA TYR A 23 8.15 24.95 -50.55
C TYR A 23 7.33 24.39 -49.39
N GLU A 24 6.58 23.29 -49.60
CA GLU A 24 5.74 22.70 -48.54
C GLU A 24 6.52 21.69 -47.68
N PHE A 25 7.47 20.96 -48.29
CA PHE A 25 8.14 19.83 -47.63
C PHE A 25 9.66 20.00 -47.48
N GLY A 26 10.26 21.05 -48.04
CA GLY A 26 11.72 21.26 -47.99
C GLY A 26 12.53 20.21 -48.74
N LEU A 27 11.91 19.48 -49.68
CA LEU A 27 12.52 18.38 -50.41
C LEU A 27 12.89 18.82 -51.83
N TYR A 28 14.08 18.42 -52.30
CA TYR A 28 14.52 18.65 -53.68
C TYR A 28 14.76 17.33 -54.41
N SER A 29 14.43 17.30 -55.70
CA SER A 29 14.75 16.20 -56.60
C SER A 29 16.17 16.35 -57.13
N ASP A 30 16.91 15.27 -57.32
CA ASP A 30 18.16 15.32 -58.07
C ASP A 30 17.92 15.71 -59.55
N GLU A 31 18.92 16.35 -60.15
CA GLU A 31 18.81 16.91 -61.51
C GLU A 31 18.90 15.85 -62.61
N ILE A 32 19.49 14.69 -62.30
CA ILE A 32 19.87 13.68 -63.30
C ILE A 32 18.81 12.58 -63.44
N TYR A 33 18.15 12.17 -62.36
CA TYR A 33 17.21 11.05 -62.36
C TYR A 33 15.83 11.39 -61.76
N GLY A 34 15.63 12.62 -61.27
CA GLY A 34 14.41 13.06 -60.63
C GLY A 34 14.15 12.42 -59.25
N GLN A 35 15.16 11.82 -58.62
CA GLN A 35 14.98 11.13 -57.34
C GLN A 35 14.89 12.12 -56.18
N ILE A 36 13.89 11.95 -55.32
CA ILE A 36 13.70 12.76 -54.11
C ILE A 36 14.38 12.05 -52.95
N LYS A 37 15.36 12.71 -52.32
CA LYS A 37 16.01 12.20 -51.11
C LYS A 37 15.26 12.69 -49.88
N ILE A 38 14.53 11.79 -49.22
CA ILE A 38 13.92 12.07 -47.92
C ILE A 38 14.99 11.80 -46.84
N PRO A 39 15.44 12.81 -46.09
CA PRO A 39 16.42 12.59 -45.03
C PRO A 39 15.80 11.69 -43.96
N ALA A 40 16.53 10.65 -43.55
CA ALA A 40 16.10 9.81 -42.44
C ALA A 40 16.04 10.65 -41.17
N SER A 41 14.84 10.92 -40.65
CA SER A 41 14.69 11.41 -39.28
C SER A 41 15.06 10.27 -38.33
N LYS A 42 16.34 10.15 -38.00
CA LYS A 42 16.76 9.25 -36.93
C LYS A 42 16.33 9.93 -35.62
N GLU A 43 15.06 9.80 -35.28
CA GLU A 43 14.55 10.20 -33.97
C GLU A 43 15.44 9.52 -32.92
N ARG A 44 16.06 10.32 -32.03
CA ARG A 44 16.86 9.78 -30.92
C ARG A 44 15.99 8.78 -30.17
N LYS A 45 16.51 7.59 -29.89
CA LYS A 45 15.72 6.59 -29.16
C LYS A 45 15.42 7.17 -27.78
N PRO A 46 14.19 7.01 -27.27
CA PRO A 46 13.82 7.52 -25.95
C PRO A 46 14.77 7.09 -24.83
N ILE A 47 15.34 5.89 -24.92
CA ILE A 47 16.27 5.36 -23.92
C ILE A 47 17.64 6.05 -23.95
N ASP A 48 18.11 6.46 -25.13
CA ASP A 48 19.38 7.19 -25.28
C ASP A 48 19.25 8.57 -24.62
N VAL A 49 18.10 9.23 -24.79
CA VAL A 49 17.79 10.49 -24.10
C VAL A 49 17.75 10.31 -22.58
N VAL A 50 17.17 9.22 -22.09
CA VAL A 50 17.16 8.91 -20.66
C VAL A 50 18.57 8.64 -20.11
N TYR A 51 19.41 7.95 -20.89
CA TYR A 51 20.82 7.75 -20.52
C TYR A 51 21.56 9.09 -20.44
N ASP A 52 21.39 9.98 -21.43
CA ASP A 52 21.99 11.32 -21.43
C ASP A 52 21.53 12.15 -20.22
N ILE A 53 20.23 12.11 -19.87
CA ILE A 53 19.68 12.79 -18.69
C ILE A 53 20.38 12.31 -17.42
N LEU A 54 20.50 10.99 -17.25
CA LEU A 54 21.18 10.42 -16.09
C LEU A 54 22.65 10.85 -16.07
N LYS A 55 23.33 10.78 -17.23
CA LYS A 55 24.75 11.15 -17.35
C LYS A 55 25.01 12.61 -17.00
N GLN A 56 24.14 13.52 -17.42
CA GLN A 56 24.22 14.95 -17.12
C GLN A 56 23.89 15.28 -15.65
N ASN A 57 23.01 14.51 -15.01
CA ASN A 57 22.62 14.73 -13.62
C ASN A 57 23.67 14.25 -12.61
N GLU A 58 24.58 13.36 -13.01
CA GLU A 58 25.69 12.80 -12.22
C GLU A 58 25.30 12.06 -10.91
N HIS A 59 24.00 12.03 -10.56
CA HIS A 59 23.45 11.37 -9.37
C HIS A 59 22.22 10.53 -9.72
N PRO A 60 21.86 9.51 -8.91
CA PRO A 60 20.68 8.69 -9.16
C PRO A 60 19.40 9.52 -9.14
N MET A 61 18.51 9.27 -10.10
CA MET A 61 17.26 10.01 -10.24
C MET A 61 16.04 9.11 -10.06
N HIS A 62 15.00 9.65 -9.45
CA HIS A 62 13.70 8.99 -9.42
C HIS A 62 13.04 9.00 -10.80
N LEU A 63 12.27 7.96 -11.14
CA LEU A 63 11.59 7.84 -12.44
C LEU A 63 10.77 9.08 -12.82
N MET A 64 10.16 9.74 -11.83
CA MET A 64 9.38 10.96 -12.05
C MET A 64 10.24 12.16 -12.44
N GLU A 65 11.45 12.27 -11.89
CA GLU A 65 12.41 13.33 -12.19
C GLU A 65 13.00 13.10 -13.59
N ILE A 66 13.42 11.86 -13.88
CA ILE A 66 13.85 11.43 -15.23
C ILE A 66 12.77 11.76 -16.25
N PHE A 67 11.51 11.44 -15.95
CA PHE A 67 10.42 11.72 -16.87
C PHE A 67 10.18 13.22 -17.04
N SER A 68 10.37 14.03 -15.99
CA SER A 68 10.24 15.48 -16.08
C SER A 68 11.29 16.09 -17.02
N GLU A 69 12.55 15.66 -16.92
CA GLU A 69 13.60 16.07 -17.87
C GLU A 69 13.36 15.50 -19.27
N PHE A 70 12.91 14.25 -19.38
CA PHE A 70 12.56 13.63 -20.65
C PHE A 70 11.53 14.44 -21.43
N LYS A 71 10.51 15.00 -20.74
CA LYS A 71 9.51 15.88 -21.36
C LYS A 71 10.12 17.17 -21.92
N ARG A 72 11.16 17.72 -21.28
CA ARG A 72 11.87 18.92 -21.76
C ARG A 72 12.67 18.62 -23.03
N HIS A 73 13.34 17.46 -23.09
CA HIS A 73 14.10 17.05 -24.27
C HIS A 73 13.23 16.58 -25.44
N LEU A 74 12.11 15.89 -25.16
CA LEU A 74 11.22 15.31 -26.16
C LEU A 74 9.74 15.70 -25.89
N PRO A 75 9.36 16.98 -26.07
CA PRO A 75 8.03 17.46 -25.73
C PRO A 75 6.91 16.88 -26.60
N LYS A 76 7.21 16.51 -27.85
CA LYS A 76 6.24 15.96 -28.81
C LYS A 76 6.17 14.42 -28.82
N HIS A 77 6.98 13.75 -28.01
CA HIS A 77 7.03 12.29 -28.00
C HIS A 77 5.76 11.69 -27.37
N LYS A 78 5.28 10.55 -27.88
CA LYS A 78 4.05 9.87 -27.40
C LYS A 78 3.98 9.71 -25.87
N TYR A 79 5.10 9.36 -25.23
CA TYR A 79 5.14 9.19 -23.76
C TYR A 79 4.90 10.51 -23.02
N THR A 80 5.38 11.63 -23.58
CA THR A 80 5.17 12.97 -23.03
C THR A 80 3.71 13.38 -23.19
N LEU A 81 3.12 13.15 -24.37
CA LEU A 81 1.71 13.47 -24.65
C LEU A 81 0.75 12.67 -23.76
N GLU A 82 1.03 11.37 -23.55
CA GLU A 82 0.27 10.51 -22.64
C GLU A 82 0.54 10.79 -21.15
N ASN A 83 1.53 11.65 -20.84
CA ASN A 83 2.00 11.98 -19.49
C ASN A 83 2.17 10.73 -18.59
N ASN A 84 2.74 9.64 -19.13
CA ASN A 84 2.85 8.36 -18.45
C ASN A 84 4.32 7.90 -18.25
N PRO A 85 4.93 8.19 -17.08
CA PRO A 85 6.30 7.79 -16.74
C PRO A 85 6.55 6.27 -16.78
N SER A 86 5.52 5.46 -16.55
CA SER A 86 5.66 4.00 -16.47
C SER A 86 6.08 3.36 -17.80
N LYS A 87 5.82 4.04 -18.92
CA LYS A 87 6.21 3.60 -20.28
C LYS A 87 7.72 3.56 -20.48
N LEU A 88 8.51 4.29 -19.68
CA LEU A 88 9.97 4.22 -19.72
C LEU A 88 10.54 2.96 -19.06
N ARG A 89 9.79 2.33 -18.14
CA ARG A 89 10.30 1.19 -17.35
C ARG A 89 10.77 0.02 -18.20
N PRO A 90 10.01 -0.49 -19.19
CA PRO A 90 10.47 -1.64 -19.97
C PRO A 90 11.82 -1.41 -20.66
N SER A 91 12.04 -0.21 -21.19
CA SER A 91 13.30 0.18 -21.83
C SER A 91 14.44 0.31 -20.81
N LEU A 92 14.18 0.93 -19.65
CA LEU A 92 15.14 1.03 -18.55
C LEU A 92 15.61 -0.33 -18.04
N HIS A 93 14.72 -1.32 -17.94
CA HIS A 93 15.07 -2.67 -17.47
C HIS A 93 15.90 -3.47 -18.50
N LYS A 94 15.76 -3.17 -19.79
CA LYS A 94 16.49 -3.84 -20.87
C LYS A 94 17.83 -3.20 -21.17
N HIS A 95 18.06 -1.96 -20.75
CA HIS A 95 19.28 -1.23 -21.05
C HIS A 95 20.48 -1.82 -20.31
N GLU A 96 21.58 -2.04 -21.02
CA GLU A 96 22.76 -2.70 -20.45
C GLU A 96 23.49 -1.81 -19.44
N ASP A 97 23.51 -0.49 -19.61
CA ASP A 97 24.26 0.42 -18.72
C ASP A 97 23.44 1.08 -17.61
N ILE A 98 22.13 0.83 -17.54
CA ILE A 98 21.27 1.45 -16.53
C ILE A 98 20.87 0.39 -15.50
N THR A 99 20.87 0.77 -14.22
CA THR A 99 20.39 -0.07 -13.13
C THR A 99 19.64 0.77 -12.09
N PHE A 100 19.28 0.18 -10.95
CA PHE A 100 18.54 0.84 -9.88
C PHE A 100 19.29 0.84 -8.55
N VAL A 101 18.99 1.84 -7.72
CA VAL A 101 19.55 2.04 -6.37
C VAL A 101 18.43 1.87 -5.36
N ASN A 102 18.60 0.95 -4.40
CA ASN A 102 17.71 0.67 -3.28
C ASN A 102 16.30 0.14 -3.68
N ARG A 103 15.55 0.89 -4.50
CA ARG A 103 14.20 0.61 -4.98
C ARG A 103 14.16 0.67 -6.51
N LYS A 104 13.23 -0.07 -7.14
CA LYS A 104 13.03 -0.10 -8.61
C LYS A 104 12.48 1.22 -9.23
N SER A 105 12.50 2.31 -8.46
CA SER A 105 12.02 3.62 -8.89
C SER A 105 13.12 4.67 -8.96
N VAL A 106 14.34 4.37 -8.47
CA VAL A 106 15.52 5.26 -8.55
C VAL A 106 16.54 4.59 -9.45
N TYR A 107 16.94 5.26 -10.52
CA TYR A 107 17.83 4.72 -11.57
C TYR A 107 19.20 5.37 -11.53
N THR A 108 20.22 4.61 -11.92
CA THR A 108 21.62 5.01 -11.91
C THR A 108 22.38 4.36 -13.07
N LEU A 109 23.55 4.89 -13.42
CA LEU A 109 24.42 4.31 -14.44
C LEU A 109 25.36 3.26 -13.83
N LYS A 110 25.55 2.14 -14.53
CA LYS A 110 26.43 1.05 -14.08
C LYS A 110 27.90 1.47 -13.99
N GLU A 111 28.32 2.44 -14.78
CA GLU A 111 29.68 2.98 -14.77
C GLU A 111 30.01 3.76 -13.47
N TRP A 112 28.99 4.26 -12.76
CA TRP A 112 29.19 4.99 -11.51
C TRP A 112 29.53 4.03 -10.36
N LYS A 113 30.84 3.77 -10.19
CA LYS A 113 31.37 2.85 -9.16
C LYS A 113 31.12 3.33 -7.73
N HIS A 114 30.99 4.65 -7.52
CA HIS A 114 30.76 5.25 -6.22
C HIS A 114 29.31 5.09 -5.73
N ILE A 115 28.37 4.72 -6.61
CA ILE A 115 26.96 4.55 -6.25
C ILE A 115 26.66 3.09 -5.90
N PRO A 116 26.07 2.85 -4.72
CA PRO A 116 25.74 1.51 -4.27
C PRO A 116 24.63 0.89 -5.11
N LYS A 117 24.91 -0.30 -5.64
CA LYS A 117 23.99 -1.04 -6.53
C LYS A 117 23.09 -2.00 -5.74
N GLY A 118 21.90 -2.25 -6.28
CA GLY A 118 20.96 -3.25 -5.77
C GLY A 118 20.07 -2.75 -4.63
N THR A 119 19.48 -3.67 -3.88
CA THR A 119 18.55 -3.36 -2.78
C THR A 119 19.16 -3.61 -1.41
N ILE A 120 18.53 -3.08 -0.35
CA ILE A 120 18.83 -3.45 1.05
C ILE A 120 18.90 -4.98 1.19
N ARG A 121 17.94 -5.71 0.62
CA ARG A 121 17.92 -7.18 0.69
C ARG A 121 19.14 -7.83 0.04
N ASN A 122 19.63 -7.29 -1.09
CA ASN A 122 20.86 -7.80 -1.72
C ASN A 122 22.07 -7.62 -0.79
N LYS A 123 22.17 -6.46 -0.12
CA LYS A 123 23.27 -6.18 0.81
C LYS A 123 23.21 -7.01 2.09
N ILE A 124 22.01 -7.29 2.60
CA ILE A 124 21.82 -8.23 3.71
C ILE A 124 22.30 -9.64 3.30
N VAL A 125 21.92 -10.11 2.09
CA VAL A 125 22.38 -11.42 1.61
C VAL A 125 23.91 -11.45 1.47
N GLU A 126 24.50 -10.44 0.83
CA GLU A 126 25.96 -10.33 0.68
C GLU A 126 26.70 -10.35 2.03
N PHE A 127 26.13 -9.69 3.04
CA PHE A 127 26.67 -9.65 4.40
C PHE A 127 26.62 -11.02 5.10
N LEU A 128 25.47 -11.68 5.02
CA LEU A 128 25.24 -12.96 5.69
C LEU A 128 25.91 -14.14 4.99
N ASP A 129 26.10 -14.06 3.68
CA ASP A 129 26.74 -15.12 2.88
C ASP A 129 28.20 -15.33 3.33
N LYS A 130 28.90 -14.23 3.61
CA LYS A 130 30.29 -14.19 4.10
C LYS A 130 30.47 -14.62 5.57
N ARG A 131 29.39 -15.02 6.27
CA ARG A 131 29.40 -15.30 7.71
C ARG A 131 28.78 -16.65 8.02
N ASP A 132 29.45 -17.43 8.85
CA ASP A 132 29.01 -18.79 9.19
C ASP A 132 28.11 -18.85 10.43
N ILE A 133 27.97 -17.71 11.12
CA ILE A 133 27.07 -17.57 12.27
C ILE A 133 25.96 -16.55 11.95
N PRO A 134 24.75 -16.74 12.52
CA PRO A 134 23.68 -15.75 12.44
C PRO A 134 24.15 -14.40 13.02
N GLN A 135 23.60 -13.30 12.50
CA GLN A 135 24.01 -11.94 12.87
C GLN A 135 22.86 -11.15 13.47
N SER A 136 23.19 -10.23 14.38
CA SER A 136 22.20 -9.33 14.97
C SER A 136 21.70 -8.30 13.95
N VAL A 137 20.50 -7.77 14.19
CA VAL A 137 19.90 -6.77 13.31
C VAL A 137 20.74 -5.50 13.28
N GLU A 138 21.35 -5.17 14.41
CA GLU A 138 22.26 -4.05 14.63
C GLU A 138 23.44 -4.14 13.65
N SER A 139 24.19 -5.25 13.69
CA SER A 139 25.37 -5.45 12.84
C SER A 139 25.01 -5.51 11.35
N ILE A 140 23.87 -6.13 11.01
CA ILE A 140 23.38 -6.13 9.63
C ILE A 140 23.05 -4.70 9.18
N THR A 141 22.43 -3.90 10.04
CA THR A 141 22.04 -2.51 9.73
C THR A 141 23.26 -1.63 9.55
N GLU A 142 24.27 -1.75 10.40
CA GLU A 142 25.55 -1.05 10.27
C GLU A 142 26.19 -1.31 8.90
N TYR A 143 26.25 -2.57 8.46
CA TYR A 143 26.78 -2.90 7.14
C TYR A 143 25.93 -2.34 6.00
N VAL A 144 24.60 -2.44 6.10
CA VAL A 144 23.71 -1.88 5.07
C VAL A 144 23.87 -0.36 4.98
N ASN A 145 24.08 0.33 6.10
CA ASN A 145 24.28 1.77 6.16
C ASN A 145 25.58 2.27 5.50
N LEU A 146 26.55 1.39 5.24
CA LEU A 146 27.70 1.72 4.38
C LEU A 146 27.28 2.00 2.92
N PHE A 147 26.09 1.57 2.52
CA PHE A 147 25.58 1.67 1.15
C PHE A 147 24.25 2.44 1.08
N PHE A 148 23.33 2.22 2.02
CA PHE A 148 22.00 2.83 1.99
C PHE A 148 21.65 3.36 3.36
N GLN A 149 21.32 4.65 3.45
CA GLN A 149 20.76 5.21 4.68
C GLN A 149 19.41 4.55 5.00
N THR A 150 19.37 3.78 6.09
CA THR A 150 18.18 3.04 6.53
C THR A 150 18.12 2.93 8.05
N THR A 151 17.03 2.37 8.56
CA THR A 151 16.80 2.13 9.98
C THR A 151 16.76 0.64 10.28
N GLN A 152 17.07 0.26 11.52
CA GLN A 152 16.98 -1.13 11.98
C GLN A 152 15.58 -1.72 11.76
N LYS A 153 14.52 -0.93 11.98
CA LYS A 153 13.12 -1.33 11.72
C LYS A 153 12.91 -1.74 10.26
N ASN A 154 13.45 -0.98 9.30
CA ASN A 154 13.32 -1.28 7.87
C ASN A 154 14.11 -2.53 7.47
N VAL A 155 15.33 -2.71 8.02
CA VAL A 155 16.16 -3.90 7.80
C VAL A 155 15.48 -5.13 8.38
N HIS A 156 15.03 -5.06 9.64
CA HIS A 156 14.29 -6.12 10.32
C HIS A 156 13.04 -6.56 9.55
N SER A 157 12.22 -5.60 9.10
CA SER A 157 11.02 -5.87 8.28
C SER A 157 11.37 -6.53 6.94
N SER A 158 12.48 -6.11 6.32
CA SER A 158 12.96 -6.69 5.07
C SER A 158 13.41 -8.15 5.21
N MET A 159 13.85 -8.55 6.40
CA MET A 159 14.28 -9.92 6.74
C MET A 159 13.11 -10.81 7.16
N HIS A 160 12.11 -10.25 7.83
CA HIS A 160 10.88 -10.96 8.20
C HIS A 160 9.98 -11.30 7.00
N SER A 161 10.14 -10.56 5.90
CA SER A 161 9.39 -10.81 4.67
C SER A 161 10.19 -11.68 3.69
N GLY A 162 9.71 -12.91 3.45
CA GLY A 162 10.09 -13.71 2.28
C GLY A 162 10.89 -14.99 2.54
N LYS A 163 11.51 -15.50 1.47
CA LYS A 163 12.06 -16.86 1.38
C LYS A 163 13.55 -17.00 1.71
N TYR A 164 14.26 -15.90 1.98
CA TYR A 164 15.72 -15.91 2.05
C TYR A 164 16.29 -16.00 3.47
N PHE A 165 15.55 -15.53 4.48
CA PHE A 165 16.09 -15.36 5.83
C PHE A 165 15.40 -16.26 6.85
N VAL A 166 16.16 -16.67 7.86
CA VAL A 166 15.69 -17.40 9.04
C VAL A 166 16.10 -16.64 10.29
N GLN A 167 15.20 -16.61 11.28
CA GLN A 167 15.43 -15.96 12.56
C GLN A 167 15.81 -17.01 13.62
N PHE A 168 16.73 -16.64 14.48
CA PHE A 168 17.20 -17.44 15.61
C PHE A 168 16.92 -16.71 16.92
N LYS A 169 17.01 -17.43 18.04
CA LYS A 169 16.93 -16.84 19.39
C LYS A 169 17.91 -15.66 19.53
N GLY A 170 17.52 -14.66 20.31
CA GLY A 170 18.33 -13.45 20.51
C GLY A 170 18.26 -12.45 19.35
N ASN A 171 17.20 -12.50 18.54
CA ASN A 171 17.00 -11.60 17.39
C ASN A 171 18.12 -11.66 16.34
N LEU A 172 18.68 -12.85 16.14
CA LEU A 172 19.74 -13.10 15.16
C LEU A 172 19.14 -13.61 13.84
N PHE A 173 19.78 -13.30 12.72
CA PHE A 173 19.33 -13.64 11.37
C PHE A 173 20.42 -14.35 10.58
N GLY A 174 20.00 -15.36 9.80
CA GLY A 174 20.84 -16.06 8.84
C GLY A 174 20.11 -16.31 7.52
N LEU A 175 20.79 -16.93 6.56
CA LEU A 175 20.24 -17.33 5.26
C LEU A 175 19.62 -18.71 5.33
N LYS A 176 18.41 -18.90 4.79
CA LYS A 176 17.76 -20.23 4.73
C LYS A 176 18.58 -21.26 3.94
N SER A 177 19.44 -20.82 3.03
CA SER A 177 20.32 -21.67 2.22
C SER A 177 21.55 -22.17 2.97
N LYS A 178 21.89 -21.60 4.13
CA LYS A 178 23.07 -22.00 4.92
C LYS A 178 22.65 -22.89 6.10
N GLN A 179 23.54 -23.82 6.44
CA GLN A 179 23.45 -24.58 7.68
C GLN A 179 24.17 -23.82 8.79
N TYR A 180 23.57 -23.83 9.98
CA TYR A 180 24.08 -23.15 11.17
C TYR A 180 24.13 -24.16 12.32
N SER A 181 25.03 -23.93 13.29
CA SER A 181 25.12 -24.78 14.49
C SER A 181 23.77 -24.89 15.21
N SER A 182 23.48 -26.06 15.77
CA SER A 182 22.30 -26.31 16.60
C SER A 182 22.23 -25.42 17.85
N ASP A 183 23.36 -24.86 18.28
CA ASP A 183 23.46 -23.95 19.44
C ASP A 183 22.65 -22.67 19.21
N PHE A 184 22.55 -22.23 17.96
CA PHE A 184 21.64 -21.17 17.56
C PHE A 184 20.25 -21.77 17.47
N GLY A 185 19.55 -21.83 18.60
CA GLY A 185 18.17 -22.30 18.65
C GLY A 185 17.33 -21.53 17.62
N LYS A 186 16.95 -22.20 16.53
CA LYS A 186 16.07 -21.62 15.51
C LYS A 186 14.81 -21.15 16.22
N MET A 187 14.45 -19.88 16.04
CA MET A 187 13.07 -19.53 16.35
C MET A 187 12.25 -20.34 15.35
N LYS A 188 11.30 -21.14 15.87
CA LYS A 188 10.15 -21.47 15.04
C LYS A 188 9.66 -20.10 14.61
N GLN A 189 9.82 -19.75 13.32
CA GLN A 189 9.07 -18.63 12.77
C GLN A 189 7.68 -18.93 13.30
N SER A 190 7.10 -18.02 14.10
CA SER A 190 5.68 -18.09 14.20
C SER A 190 5.27 -17.96 12.75
N GLU A 191 4.88 -19.08 12.16
CA GLU A 191 3.61 -19.11 11.49
C GLU A 191 2.70 -18.40 12.49
N SER A 192 2.65 -17.06 12.39
CA SER A 192 1.41 -16.36 12.63
C SER A 192 0.49 -17.13 11.71
N GLN A 193 -0.13 -18.19 12.23
CA GLN A 193 -1.10 -18.97 11.50
C GLN A 193 -2.07 -17.88 11.10
N ARG A 194 -2.00 -17.46 9.84
CA ARG A 194 -2.91 -16.46 9.32
C ARG A 194 -4.23 -17.15 9.48
N LYS A 195 -4.96 -16.78 10.53
CA LYS A 195 -6.20 -17.44 10.88
C LYS A 195 -7.03 -17.48 9.61
N THR A 196 -7.50 -18.66 9.26
CA THR A 196 -8.32 -18.82 8.05
C THR A 196 -9.58 -17.97 8.19
N PHE A 197 -10.32 -17.80 7.10
CA PHE A 197 -11.58 -17.07 7.16
C PHE A 197 -12.52 -17.70 8.20
N GLU A 198 -12.60 -19.03 8.19
CA GLU A 198 -13.45 -19.85 9.03
C GLU A 198 -13.05 -19.73 10.51
N GLN A 199 -11.74 -19.75 10.79
CA GLN A 199 -11.24 -19.53 12.15
C GLN A 199 -11.57 -18.12 12.66
N ARG A 200 -11.43 -17.09 11.82
CA ARG A 200 -11.78 -15.71 12.20
C ARG A 200 -13.27 -15.47 12.34
N LEU A 201 -14.08 -16.18 11.57
CA LEU A 201 -15.53 -16.14 11.69
C LEU A 201 -15.97 -16.78 13.02
N ASN A 202 -15.39 -17.92 13.37
CA ASN A 202 -15.64 -18.56 14.67
C ASN A 202 -15.18 -17.68 15.84
N ASP A 203 -14.01 -17.05 15.74
CA ASP A 203 -13.56 -16.07 16.75
C ASP A 203 -14.56 -14.92 16.91
N LEU A 204 -15.16 -14.45 15.80
CA LEU A 204 -16.15 -13.37 15.82
C LEU A 204 -17.46 -13.82 16.48
N GLU A 205 -17.96 -15.01 16.16
CA GLU A 205 -19.17 -15.57 16.77
C GLU A 205 -18.99 -15.75 18.28
N LEU A 206 -17.88 -16.37 18.70
CA LEU A 206 -17.54 -16.50 20.12
C LEU A 206 -17.48 -15.14 20.80
N PHE A 207 -16.83 -14.15 20.18
CA PHE A 207 -16.75 -12.81 20.72
C PHE A 207 -18.13 -12.18 20.93
N ILE A 208 -19.02 -12.28 19.93
CA ILE A 208 -20.37 -11.69 20.00
C ILE A 208 -21.17 -12.34 21.13
N VAL A 209 -21.10 -13.67 21.26
CA VAL A 209 -21.81 -14.42 22.30
C VAL A 209 -21.27 -14.12 23.71
N GLU A 210 -19.95 -13.94 23.84
CA GLU A 210 -19.33 -13.67 25.15
C GLU A 210 -19.50 -12.22 25.61
N ASN A 211 -19.58 -11.27 24.67
CA ASN A 211 -19.54 -9.83 24.98
C ASN A 211 -20.86 -9.11 24.69
N ASP A 212 -21.84 -9.76 24.06
CA ASP A 212 -23.13 -9.17 23.67
C ASP A 212 -22.98 -7.92 22.78
N HIS A 213 -21.92 -7.85 21.96
CA HIS A 213 -21.76 -6.81 20.94
C HIS A 213 -20.80 -7.22 19.83
N PHE A 214 -20.88 -6.55 18.68
CA PHE A 214 -19.85 -6.64 17.64
C PHE A 214 -18.55 -5.92 18.09
N PRO A 215 -17.36 -6.40 17.66
CA PRO A 215 -16.08 -5.76 18.00
C PRO A 215 -16.04 -4.27 17.64
N PHE A 216 -15.46 -3.44 18.51
CA PHE A 216 -15.32 -2.00 18.29
C PHE A 216 -13.96 -1.61 17.67
N SER A 217 -13.95 -0.43 17.03
CA SER A 217 -12.73 0.14 16.41
C SER A 217 -11.66 0.55 17.40
N THR A 218 -12.06 0.85 18.63
CA THR A 218 -11.21 1.22 19.74
C THR A 218 -11.61 0.36 20.93
N SER A 219 -10.70 -0.46 21.42
CA SER A 219 -10.89 -1.28 22.60
C SER A 219 -9.59 -1.32 23.41
N GLU A 220 -9.68 -1.66 24.68
CA GLU A 220 -8.54 -2.01 25.53
C GLU A 220 -7.93 -3.36 25.12
N SER A 221 -8.70 -4.19 24.41
CA SER A 221 -8.24 -5.46 23.84
C SER A 221 -7.72 -5.29 22.41
N ASP A 222 -6.46 -5.66 22.22
CA ASP A 222 -5.84 -5.75 20.90
C ASP A 222 -6.53 -6.80 20.01
N ASP A 223 -7.08 -7.86 20.62
CA ASP A 223 -7.79 -8.93 19.91
C ASP A 223 -9.13 -8.46 19.35
N GLU A 224 -9.90 -7.69 20.13
CA GLU A 224 -11.15 -7.08 19.66
C GLU A 224 -10.86 -6.10 18.52
N THR A 225 -9.86 -5.23 18.69
CA THR A 225 -9.47 -4.26 17.66
C THR A 225 -9.04 -4.97 16.37
N SER A 226 -8.36 -6.11 16.49
CA SER A 226 -7.99 -6.98 15.37
C SER A 226 -9.20 -7.59 14.68
N LEU A 227 -10.18 -8.11 15.42
CA LEU A 227 -11.42 -8.66 14.89
C LEU A 227 -12.25 -7.60 14.18
N TYR A 228 -12.40 -6.40 14.76
CA TYR A 228 -13.07 -5.27 14.14
C TYR A 228 -12.46 -4.92 12.78
N ARG A 229 -11.13 -4.75 12.72
CA ARG A 229 -10.46 -4.40 11.45
C ARG A 229 -10.70 -5.45 10.38
N TRP A 230 -10.69 -6.73 10.76
CA TRP A 230 -10.96 -7.82 9.83
C TRP A 230 -12.41 -7.83 9.35
N TRP A 231 -13.38 -7.65 10.25
CA TRP A 231 -14.81 -7.62 9.94
C TRP A 231 -15.19 -6.39 9.10
N ALA A 232 -14.66 -5.21 9.43
CA ALA A 232 -14.90 -3.98 8.70
C ALA A 232 -14.44 -4.06 7.23
N LEU A 233 -13.35 -4.77 6.94
CA LEU A 233 -12.91 -5.01 5.56
C LEU A 233 -13.89 -5.87 4.77
N ILE A 234 -14.58 -6.79 5.43
CA ILE A 234 -15.63 -7.62 4.84
C ILE A 234 -16.88 -6.78 4.59
N GLU A 235 -17.34 -6.02 5.59
CA GLU A 235 -18.54 -5.17 5.45
C GLU A 235 -18.38 -4.08 4.38
N GLN A 236 -17.18 -3.52 4.23
CA GLN A 236 -16.87 -2.52 3.21
C GLN A 236 -16.68 -3.12 1.80
N GLY A 237 -16.82 -4.45 1.63
CA GLY A 237 -16.61 -5.12 0.34
C GLY A 237 -15.17 -5.07 -0.16
N ARG A 238 -14.20 -4.75 0.71
CA ARG A 238 -12.77 -4.64 0.33
C ARG A 238 -12.06 -5.99 0.31
N LYS A 239 -12.69 -7.02 0.87
CA LYS A 239 -12.17 -8.40 0.87
C LYS A 239 -12.95 -9.24 -0.15
N LYS A 240 -12.23 -9.89 -1.07
CA LYS A 240 -12.83 -10.82 -2.02
C LYS A 240 -13.17 -12.13 -1.30
N LEU A 241 -14.46 -12.46 -1.25
CA LEU A 241 -14.98 -13.67 -0.61
C LEU A 241 -15.49 -14.66 -1.66
N SER A 242 -15.50 -15.95 -1.32
CA SER A 242 -16.22 -16.97 -2.09
C SER A 242 -17.73 -16.87 -1.83
N GLU A 243 -18.54 -17.48 -2.69
CA GLU A 243 -20.01 -17.51 -2.50
C GLU A 243 -20.41 -18.12 -1.15
N ASN A 244 -19.72 -19.18 -0.71
CA ASN A 244 -19.98 -19.82 0.58
C ASN A 244 -19.62 -18.89 1.75
N GLN A 245 -18.49 -18.18 1.67
CA GLN A 245 -18.08 -17.22 2.70
C GLN A 245 -19.06 -16.03 2.76
N GLN A 246 -19.58 -15.59 1.62
CA GLN A 246 -20.59 -14.54 1.58
C GLN A 246 -21.90 -14.96 2.26
N LYS A 247 -22.33 -16.22 2.06
CA LYS A 247 -23.52 -16.77 2.74
C LYS A 247 -23.35 -16.76 4.27
N GLU A 248 -22.18 -17.14 4.76
CA GLU A 248 -21.88 -17.11 6.20
C GLU A 248 -21.88 -15.68 6.76
N VAL A 249 -21.31 -14.70 6.05
CA VAL A 249 -21.37 -13.29 6.48
C VAL A 249 -22.81 -12.81 6.61
N VAL A 250 -23.67 -13.15 5.64
CA VAL A 250 -25.09 -12.81 5.67
C VAL A 250 -25.81 -13.51 6.82
N ARG A 251 -25.46 -14.77 7.11
CA ARG A 251 -25.98 -15.49 8.29
C ARG A 251 -25.67 -14.72 9.57
N ILE A 252 -24.40 -14.37 9.81
CA ILE A 252 -23.98 -13.64 11.01
C ILE A 252 -24.68 -12.30 11.15
N GLN A 253 -24.75 -11.53 10.06
CA GLN A 253 -25.40 -10.22 10.07
C GLN A 253 -26.90 -10.32 10.41
N ARG A 254 -27.56 -11.41 10.01
CA ARG A 254 -28.97 -11.65 10.30
C ARG A 254 -29.19 -12.20 11.71
N GLU A 255 -28.41 -13.19 12.10
CA GLU A 255 -28.56 -13.91 13.37
C GLU A 255 -28.20 -13.02 14.57
N TYR A 256 -27.15 -12.22 14.45
CA TYR A 256 -26.67 -11.34 15.51
C TYR A 256 -27.04 -9.88 15.30
N ALA A 257 -28.07 -9.58 14.49
CA ALA A 257 -28.44 -8.21 14.13
C ALA A 257 -28.67 -7.30 15.36
N GLU A 258 -29.21 -7.86 16.44
CA GLU A 258 -29.49 -7.16 17.70
C GLU A 258 -28.22 -6.71 18.46
N TYR A 259 -27.11 -7.44 18.31
CA TYR A 259 -25.83 -7.13 18.94
C TYR A 259 -25.04 -6.06 18.17
N LYS A 260 -25.55 -5.63 17.01
CA LYS A 260 -24.93 -4.58 16.20
C LYS A 260 -25.28 -3.19 16.75
N ILE A 261 -24.71 -2.90 17.91
CA ILE A 261 -24.94 -1.65 18.66
C ILE A 261 -23.67 -0.79 18.56
N ASN A 262 -23.83 0.53 18.54
CA ASN A 262 -22.66 1.42 18.62
C ASN A 262 -22.02 1.37 20.02
N LYS A 263 -20.74 1.75 20.10
CA LYS A 263 -19.97 1.68 21.35
C LYS A 263 -20.56 2.51 22.49
N ASP A 264 -21.05 3.72 22.18
CA ASP A 264 -21.56 4.65 23.18
C ASP A 264 -22.88 4.16 23.80
N THR A 265 -23.78 3.64 22.97
CA THR A 265 -25.05 3.02 23.37
C THR A 265 -24.79 1.74 24.17
N HIS A 266 -23.83 0.90 23.77
CA HIS A 266 -23.44 -0.28 24.56
C HIS A 266 -22.92 0.13 25.94
N LYS A 267 -22.01 1.11 26.01
CA LYS A 267 -21.50 1.66 27.29
C LYS A 267 -22.60 2.27 28.15
N TRP A 268 -23.56 2.97 27.53
CA TRP A 268 -24.72 3.54 28.21
C TRP A 268 -25.60 2.42 28.79
N ASN A 269 -25.90 1.37 28.03
CA ASN A 269 -26.68 0.21 28.47
C ASN A 269 -26.01 -0.52 29.64
N LEU A 270 -24.69 -0.71 29.61
CA LEU A 270 -23.94 -1.28 30.73
C LEU A 270 -24.08 -0.42 32.00
N THR A 271 -23.97 0.90 31.86
CA THR A 271 -24.11 1.85 32.98
C THR A 271 -25.53 1.80 33.55
N TYR A 272 -26.54 1.81 32.67
CA TYR A 272 -27.95 1.66 33.04
C TYR A 272 -28.22 0.36 33.79
N ASN A 273 -27.71 -0.77 33.28
CA ASN A 273 -27.89 -2.08 33.92
C ASN A 273 -27.25 -2.13 35.30
N LYS A 274 -26.05 -1.55 35.48
CA LYS A 274 -25.40 -1.44 36.80
C LYS A 274 -26.25 -0.67 37.79
N ILE A 275 -26.80 0.48 37.39
CA ILE A 275 -27.70 1.28 38.24
C ILE A 275 -28.99 0.51 38.56
N LYS A 276 -29.60 -0.13 37.55
CA LYS A 276 -30.81 -0.93 37.72
C LYS A 276 -30.62 -2.08 38.72
N VAL A 277 -29.53 -2.84 38.58
CA VAL A 277 -29.19 -3.93 39.51
C VAL A 277 -28.96 -3.38 40.93
N PHE A 278 -28.27 -2.25 41.07
CA PHE A 278 -28.05 -1.62 42.36
C PHE A 278 -29.37 -1.24 43.04
N ILE A 279 -30.28 -0.56 42.33
CA ILE A 279 -31.60 -0.15 42.85
C ILE A 279 -32.43 -1.37 43.24
N LEU A 280 -32.46 -2.41 42.38
CA LEU A 280 -33.22 -3.62 42.66
C LEU A 280 -32.72 -4.36 43.90
N SER A 281 -31.40 -4.38 44.12
CA SER A 281 -30.75 -5.11 45.22
C SER A 281 -30.83 -4.33 46.54
N ASN A 282 -30.61 -3.02 46.52
CA ASN A 282 -30.52 -2.20 47.72
C ASN A 282 -31.82 -1.47 48.07
N LYS A 283 -32.82 -1.47 47.17
CA LYS A 283 -34.10 -0.75 47.30
C LYS A 283 -33.95 0.74 47.63
N ARG A 284 -32.85 1.34 47.19
CA ARG A 284 -32.55 2.77 47.37
C ARG A 284 -31.68 3.29 46.24
N LEU A 285 -31.54 4.61 46.18
CA LEU A 285 -30.63 5.29 45.27
C LEU A 285 -29.16 5.18 45.74
N PRO A 286 -28.20 5.21 44.79
CA PRO A 286 -26.78 5.31 45.12
C PRO A 286 -26.45 6.58 45.91
N SER A 287 -25.54 6.49 46.86
CA SER A 287 -25.05 7.62 47.67
C SER A 287 -24.02 8.47 46.91
N ALA A 288 -24.03 9.77 47.17
CA ALA A 288 -23.04 10.71 46.64
C ALA A 288 -21.64 10.58 47.29
N LYS A 289 -21.47 9.70 48.27
CA LYS A 289 -20.21 9.50 49.01
C LYS A 289 -19.87 8.03 49.11
N GLY A 290 -18.56 7.72 49.04
CA GLY A 290 -18.03 6.38 49.19
C GLY A 290 -17.99 5.59 47.88
N GLU A 291 -18.04 4.27 47.95
CA GLU A 291 -17.89 3.37 46.80
C GLU A 291 -19.00 3.52 45.74
N GLU A 292 -20.11 4.18 46.10
CA GLU A 292 -21.29 4.40 45.25
C GLU A 292 -21.25 5.71 44.45
N GLU A 293 -20.25 6.57 44.69
CA GLU A 293 -20.13 7.90 44.07
C GLU A 293 -20.14 7.83 42.54
N SER A 294 -19.52 6.78 41.97
CA SER A 294 -19.49 6.55 40.52
C SER A 294 -20.88 6.31 39.94
N LEU A 295 -21.70 5.46 40.59
CA LEU A 295 -23.08 5.17 40.18
C LEU A 295 -23.99 6.37 40.38
N TYR A 296 -23.81 7.12 41.47
CA TYR A 296 -24.52 8.38 41.72
C TYR A 296 -24.25 9.41 40.63
N THR A 297 -22.98 9.59 40.26
CA THR A 297 -22.55 10.53 39.21
C THR A 297 -23.14 10.13 37.85
N CYS A 298 -23.11 8.84 37.52
CA CYS A 298 -23.72 8.31 36.30
C CYS A 298 -25.24 8.52 36.27
N LEU A 299 -25.94 8.26 37.38
CA LEU A 299 -27.39 8.48 37.47
C LEU A 299 -27.77 9.95 37.29
N ASN A 300 -27.04 10.87 37.94
CA ASN A 300 -27.26 12.30 37.77
C ASN A 300 -26.98 12.76 36.35
N LYS A 301 -25.95 12.21 35.69
CA LYS A 301 -25.68 12.49 34.29
C LYS A 301 -26.84 12.05 33.39
N ILE A 302 -27.34 10.83 33.56
CA ILE A 302 -28.51 10.33 32.79
C ILE A 302 -29.74 11.21 33.03
N LYS A 303 -29.98 11.63 34.28
CA LYS A 303 -31.06 12.54 34.64
C LYS A 303 -30.93 13.88 33.92
N ASN A 304 -29.74 14.49 33.93
CA ASN A 304 -29.50 15.76 33.23
C ASN A 304 -29.67 15.60 31.71
N ASP A 305 -29.15 14.53 31.13
CA ASP A 305 -29.29 14.24 29.70
C ASP A 305 -30.77 14.02 29.30
N PHE A 306 -31.62 13.52 30.21
CA PHE A 306 -33.07 13.41 29.99
C PHE A 306 -33.76 14.78 29.95
N TYR A 307 -33.38 15.70 30.84
CA TYR A 307 -33.92 17.07 30.87
C TYR A 307 -33.41 17.92 29.71
N ASP A 308 -32.16 17.72 29.29
CA ASP A 308 -31.51 18.44 28.18
C ASP A 308 -31.88 17.88 26.79
N ASP A 309 -32.78 16.89 26.71
CA ASP A 309 -33.18 16.20 25.46
C ASP A 309 -32.02 15.60 24.65
N ARG A 310 -31.04 15.03 25.36
CA ARG A 310 -29.86 14.37 24.77
C ARG A 310 -29.97 12.85 24.69
N LEU A 311 -31.03 12.28 25.27
CA LEU A 311 -31.28 10.84 25.25
C LEU A 311 -32.14 10.45 24.04
N THR A 312 -31.80 9.31 23.42
CA THR A 312 -32.64 8.68 22.40
C THR A 312 -33.97 8.19 23.00
N GLU A 313 -35.00 8.00 22.17
CA GLU A 313 -36.32 7.49 22.60
C GLU A 313 -36.25 6.17 23.38
N GLU A 314 -35.32 5.27 23.02
CA GLU A 314 -35.10 4.03 23.75
C GLU A 314 -34.48 4.29 25.15
N GLN A 315 -33.48 5.16 25.22
CA GLN A 315 -32.85 5.56 26.49
C GLN A 315 -33.83 6.31 27.40
N ARG A 316 -34.69 7.16 26.83
CA ARG A 316 -35.78 7.85 27.54
C ARG A 316 -36.74 6.85 28.17
N ARG A 317 -37.21 5.84 27.40
CA ARG A 317 -38.07 4.77 27.93
C ARG A 317 -37.40 4.00 29.06
N LYS A 318 -36.13 3.59 28.89
CA LYS A 318 -35.34 2.91 29.92
C LYS A 318 -35.18 3.76 31.18
N TYR A 319 -34.91 5.06 31.05
CA TYR A 319 -34.82 5.95 32.20
C TYR A 319 -36.15 6.08 32.95
N ILE A 320 -37.28 6.21 32.24
CA ILE A 320 -38.61 6.25 32.86
C ILE A 320 -38.90 4.94 33.62
N GLU A 321 -38.54 3.78 33.06
CA GLU A 321 -38.62 2.50 33.76
C GLU A 321 -37.76 2.47 35.02
N LEU A 322 -36.53 3.00 34.96
CA LEU A 322 -35.64 3.10 36.11
C LEU A 322 -36.27 3.92 37.25
N VAL A 323 -36.86 5.06 36.93
CA VAL A 323 -37.49 5.95 37.92
C VAL A 323 -38.69 5.29 38.57
N LYS A 324 -39.43 4.43 37.86
CA LYS A 324 -40.55 3.65 38.42
C LYS A 324 -40.13 2.54 39.39
N LEU A 325 -38.84 2.17 39.42
CA LEU A 325 -38.30 1.18 40.36
C LEU A 325 -37.92 1.77 41.72
N ILE A 326 -37.97 3.09 41.84
CA ILE A 326 -37.76 3.87 43.07
C ILE A 326 -39.15 4.15 43.66
#